data_AF-G8TW65-F1
#
_entry.id   AF-G8TW65-F1
#
_cell.length_a   1.000
_cell.length_b   1.000
_cell.length_c   1.000
_cell.angle_alpha   90.00
_cell.angle_beta   90.00
_cell.angle_gamma   90.00
#
_symmetry.space_group_name_H-M   'P 1'
#
loop_
_entity.id
_entity.type
_entity.pdbx_description
1 polymer ?
#
loop_
_entity_poly.entity_id
_entity_poly.type
_entity_poly.pdbx_seq_one_letter_code
_entity_poly.pdbx_strand_id
1 'polypeptide(L)'
;MRATDAAYQVLRNQGQPMDIQDLLDETLATLGLDREPRQVARIYTDINMDVRFQYRGSNQWGLKEWQPKSPGRSVSLGRDRGGYDDEDGEELEEDDG
;
A
#
# COMPACT_ATOMS: atom_id res chain seq x y z
N MET A 1 8.90 -3.85 18.26
CA MET A 1 8.50 -2.87 17.22
C MET A 1 8.22 -3.65 15.94
N ARG A 2 7.09 -3.42 15.26
CA ARG A 2 6.84 -4.09 13.97
C ARG A 2 7.57 -3.37 12.84
N ALA A 3 7.83 -4.06 11.74
CA ALA A 3 8.48 -3.48 10.56
C ALA A 3 7.71 -2.27 10.01
N THR A 4 6.38 -2.38 9.96
CA THR A 4 5.52 -1.28 9.51
C THR A 4 5.55 -0.08 10.46
N ASP A 5 5.69 -0.30 11.78
CA ASP A 5 5.82 0.81 12.73
C ASP A 5 7.17 1.52 12.61
N ALA A 6 8.24 0.78 12.28
CA ALA A 6 9.55 1.35 11.99
C ALA A 6 9.55 2.16 10.70
N ALA A 7 9.07 1.59 9.59
CA ALA A 7 8.95 2.30 8.32
C ALA A 7 8.05 3.55 8.44
N TYR A 8 6.98 3.46 9.25
CA TYR A 8 6.11 4.61 9.53
C TYR A 8 6.87 5.73 10.26
N GLN A 9 7.66 5.40 11.28
CA GLN A 9 8.48 6.39 12.00
C GLN A 9 9.54 7.02 11.10
N VAL A 10 10.21 6.23 10.25
CA VAL A 10 11.18 6.72 9.26
C VAL A 10 10.53 7.79 8.37
N LEU A 11 9.42 7.46 7.71
CA LEU A 11 8.72 8.42 6.85
C LEU A 11 8.23 9.63 7.63
N ARG A 12 7.65 9.43 8.83
CA ARG A 12 7.15 10.53 9.68
C ARG A 12 8.26 11.51 10.05
N ASN A 13 9.45 11.01 10.39
CA ASN A 13 10.61 11.83 10.72
C ASN A 13 11.16 12.54 9.48
N GLN A 14 11.16 11.86 8.32
CA GLN A 14 11.63 12.41 7.05
C GLN A 14 10.70 13.51 6.49
N GLY A 15 9.38 13.39 6.71
CA GLY A 15 8.37 14.39 6.34
C GLY A 15 8.06 14.50 4.84
N GLN A 16 8.69 13.68 3.99
CA GLN A 16 8.52 13.69 2.54
C GLN A 16 8.66 12.28 1.95
N PRO A 17 8.17 12.03 0.71
CA PRO A 17 8.32 10.73 0.07
C PRO A 17 9.78 10.32 -0.08
N MET A 18 10.03 9.02 0.07
CA MET A 18 11.36 8.41 0.04
C MET A 18 11.39 7.24 -0.94
N ASP A 19 12.53 6.97 -1.56
CA ASP A 19 12.68 5.76 -2.39
C ASP A 19 12.48 4.50 -1.54
N ILE A 20 11.89 3.45 -2.11
CA ILE A 20 11.64 2.21 -1.36
C ILE A 20 12.93 1.56 -0.87
N GLN A 21 14.05 1.66 -1.58
CA GLN A 21 15.32 1.09 -1.15
C GLN A 21 15.83 1.81 0.09
N ASP A 22 15.84 3.14 0.07
CA ASP A 22 16.26 3.94 1.22
C ASP A 22 15.31 3.72 2.41
N LEU A 23 14.00 3.62 2.17
CA LEU A 23 13.02 3.32 3.21
C LEU A 23 13.27 1.94 3.85
N LEU A 24 13.59 0.92 3.05
CA LEU A 24 13.91 -0.42 3.56
C LEU A 24 15.19 -0.38 4.40
N ASP A 25 16.21 0.33 3.95
CA ASP A 25 17.51 0.43 4.62
C ASP A 25 17.40 1.16 5.97
N GLU A 26 16.71 2.30 5.99
CA GLU A 26 16.43 3.05 7.23
C GLU A 26 15.53 2.25 8.20
N THR A 27 14.60 1.46 7.66
CA THR A 27 13.74 0.59 8.48
C THR A 27 14.56 -0.53 9.14
N LEU A 28 15.47 -1.16 8.39
CA LEU A 28 16.39 -2.17 8.92
C LEU A 28 17.31 -1.59 9.99
N ALA A 29 17.87 -0.40 9.74
CA ALA A 29 18.70 0.32 10.70
C ALA A 29 17.93 0.63 11.99
N THR A 30 16.68 1.08 11.88
CA THR A 30 15.79 1.34 13.03
C THR A 30 15.49 0.07 13.84
N LEU A 31 15.43 -1.09 13.17
CA LEU A 31 15.21 -2.39 13.81
C LEU A 31 16.50 -3.05 14.31
N GLY A 32 17.68 -2.50 14.00
CA GLY A 32 18.98 -3.10 14.31
C GLY A 32 19.22 -4.42 13.58
N LEU A 33 18.72 -4.55 12.35
CA LEU A 33 18.85 -5.74 11.51
C LEU A 33 19.82 -5.49 10.37
N ASP A 34 20.58 -6.52 10.00
CA ASP A 34 21.42 -6.50 8.80
C ASP A 34 20.58 -6.50 7.52
N ARG A 35 21.21 -6.17 6.39
CA ARG A 35 20.53 -6.14 5.08
C ARG A 35 20.45 -7.51 4.42
N GLU A 36 19.77 -8.44 5.06
CA GLU A 36 19.59 -9.79 4.52
C GLU A 36 18.40 -9.86 3.55
N PRO A 37 18.49 -10.58 2.41
CA PRO A 37 17.41 -10.66 1.41
C PRO A 37 16.06 -11.09 1.98
N ARG A 38 16.06 -12.00 2.96
CA ARG A 38 14.84 -12.47 3.63
C ARG A 38 14.18 -11.38 4.46
N GLN A 39 14.96 -10.53 5.13
CA GLN A 39 14.44 -9.43 5.94
C GLN A 39 13.92 -8.31 5.04
N VAL A 40 14.67 -7.97 3.99
CA VAL A 40 14.25 -7.01 2.97
C VAL A 40 12.90 -7.41 2.36
N ALA A 41 12.77 -8.66 1.91
CA ALA A 41 11.53 -9.16 1.31
C ALA A 41 10.34 -9.10 2.30
N ARG A 42 10.56 -9.51 3.56
CA ARG A 42 9.55 -9.44 4.60
C ARG A 42 9.07 -8.02 4.86
N ILE A 43 9.99 -7.08 5.05
CA ILE A 43 9.64 -5.68 5.31
C ILE A 43 8.94 -5.07 4.11
N TYR A 44 9.39 -5.37 2.89
CA TYR A 44 8.73 -4.91 1.67
C TYR A 44 7.28 -5.42 1.60
N THR A 45 7.02 -6.71 1.86
CA THR A 45 5.66 -7.26 1.93
C THR A 45 4.83 -6.56 3.02
N ASP A 46 5.40 -6.40 4.21
CA ASP A 46 4.74 -5.73 5.35
C ASP A 46 4.32 -4.29 4.97
N ILE A 47 5.20 -3.52 4.30
CA ILE A 47 4.90 -2.16 3.82
C ILE A 47 3.80 -2.18 2.74
N ASN A 48 3.87 -3.11 1.78
CA ASN A 48 2.89 -3.19 0.69
C ASN A 48 1.49 -3.61 1.17
N MET A 49 1.39 -4.34 2.28
CA MET A 49 0.10 -4.75 2.86
C MET A 49 -0.49 -3.70 3.82
N ASP A 50 0.26 -2.68 4.22
CA ASP A 50 -0.17 -1.70 5.22
C ASP A 50 -0.76 -0.43 4.58
N VAL A 51 -2.05 -0.20 4.84
CA VAL A 51 -2.85 0.90 4.26
C VAL A 51 -2.38 2.31 4.62
N ARG A 52 -1.46 2.46 5.58
CA ARG A 52 -0.87 3.76 5.95
C ARG A 52 0.12 4.24 4.90
N PHE A 53 0.76 3.33 4.17
CA PHE A 53 1.72 3.65 3.12
C PHE A 53 1.01 3.84 1.78
N GLN A 54 1.56 4.73 0.97
CA GLN A 54 1.06 4.98 -0.38
C GLN A 54 2.23 5.17 -1.35
N TYR A 55 2.09 4.59 -2.54
CA TYR A 55 2.97 4.87 -3.66
C TYR A 55 2.74 6.30 -4.17
N ARG A 56 3.83 7.04 -4.44
CA ARG A 56 3.81 8.43 -4.87
C ARG A 56 4.34 8.64 -6.29
N GLY A 57 4.70 7.57 -6.99
CA GLY A 57 5.35 7.62 -8.30
C GLY A 57 6.85 7.46 -8.20
N SER A 58 7.49 7.03 -9.30
CA SER A 58 8.95 6.91 -9.42
C SER A 58 9.62 6.16 -8.26
N ASN A 59 9.06 5.02 -7.85
CA ASN A 59 9.56 4.21 -6.73
C ASN A 59 9.53 4.89 -5.35
N GLN A 60 8.89 6.06 -5.24
CA GLN A 60 8.75 6.80 -3.99
C GLN A 60 7.52 6.36 -3.20
N TRP A 61 7.68 6.27 -1.90
CA TRP A 61 6.66 5.90 -0.93
C TRP A 61 6.50 7.00 0.11
N GLY A 62 5.25 7.19 0.55
CA GLY A 62 4.93 8.18 1.57
C GLY A 62 3.78 7.75 2.45
N LEU A 63 3.41 8.60 3.41
CA LEU A 63 2.26 8.34 4.29
C LEU A 63 0.97 8.88 3.68
N LYS A 64 -0.11 8.11 3.82
CA LYS A 64 -1.46 8.51 3.37
C LYS A 64 -1.97 9.75 4.09
N GLU A 65 -1.59 9.96 5.34
CA GLU A 65 -1.97 11.13 6.15
C GLU A 65 -1.42 12.46 5.63
N TRP A 66 -0.38 12.44 4.78
CA TRP A 66 0.16 13.65 4.16
C TRP A 66 -0.77 14.24 3.10
N GLN A 67 -1.79 13.49 2.67
CA GLN A 67 -2.81 14.07 1.81
C GLN A 67 -3.75 14.93 2.66
N PRO A 68 -4.09 16.15 2.19
CA PRO A 68 -5.17 16.91 2.82
C PRO A 68 -6.41 16.04 2.82
N LYS A 69 -7.09 15.94 3.97
CA LYS A 69 -8.37 15.25 4.07
C LYS A 69 -9.30 15.92 3.07
N SER A 70 -9.52 15.29 1.92
CA SER A 70 -10.49 15.77 0.95
C SER A 70 -11.81 15.94 1.70
N PRO A 71 -12.49 17.10 1.61
CA PRO A 71 -13.82 17.23 2.16
C PRO A 71 -14.62 16.08 1.59
N GLY A 72 -15.11 15.20 2.48
CA GLY A 72 -15.64 13.90 2.10
C GLY A 72 -16.55 14.08 0.90
N ARG A 73 -16.34 13.29 -0.16
CA ARG A 73 -17.30 13.22 -1.26
C ARG A 73 -18.63 12.88 -0.60
N SER A 74 -19.48 13.89 -0.39
CA SER A 74 -20.89 13.70 -0.17
C SER A 74 -21.31 12.78 -1.32
N VAL A 75 -21.73 11.57 -0.98
CA VAL A 75 -22.30 10.65 -1.94
C VAL A 75 -23.57 11.32 -2.45
N SER A 76 -23.45 12.10 -3.52
CA SER A 76 -24.59 12.53 -4.32
C SER A 76 -25.15 11.29 -4.99
N LEU A 77 -25.96 10.53 -4.25
CA LEU A 77 -26.86 9.54 -4.80
C LEU A 77 -27.86 10.30 -5.68
N GLY A 78 -27.55 10.43 -6.97
CA GLY A 78 -28.44 11.10 -7.89
C GLY A 78 -27.87 11.30 -9.30
N ARG A 79 -28.20 10.32 -10.15
CA ARG A 79 -28.70 10.48 -11.53
C ARG A 79 -27.75 10.09 -12.68
N ASP A 80 -28.05 8.90 -13.19
CA ASP A 80 -28.18 8.55 -14.62
C ASP A 80 -26.92 8.63 -15.51
N ARG A 81 -26.30 7.46 -15.74
CA ARG A 81 -25.95 6.98 -17.09
C ARG A 81 -25.38 5.55 -17.08
N GLY A 82 -26.04 4.68 -17.84
CA GLY A 82 -25.42 3.54 -18.54
C GLY A 82 -25.23 2.27 -17.73
N GLY A 83 -26.27 1.44 -17.63
CA GLY A 83 -26.12 0.04 -17.24
C GLY A 83 -25.31 -0.70 -18.30
N TYR A 84 -24.19 -1.29 -17.89
CA TYR A 84 -23.55 -2.35 -18.65
C TYR A 84 -24.34 -3.63 -18.34
N ASP A 85 -24.83 -4.21 -19.42
CA ASP A 85 -25.58 -5.45 -19.52
C ASP A 85 -24.81 -6.62 -18.89
N ASP A 86 -25.49 -7.34 -18.02
CA ASP A 86 -25.03 -8.49 -17.24
C ASP A 86 -25.34 -9.76 -18.05
N GLU A 87 -24.40 -10.24 -18.87
CA GLU A 87 -24.48 -11.57 -19.49
C GLU A 87 -23.07 -12.14 -19.70
N ASP A 88 -22.46 -12.70 -18.65
CA ASP A 88 -21.53 -13.82 -18.81
C ASP A 88 -21.81 -14.80 -17.67
N GLY A 89 -22.82 -15.62 -17.92
CA GLY A 89 -23.24 -16.69 -17.05
C GLY A 89 -22.18 -17.77 -16.97
N GLU A 90 -21.89 -18.14 -15.75
CA GLU A 90 -21.04 -19.23 -15.30
C GLU A 90 -21.34 -20.54 -16.05
N GLU A 91 -20.32 -21.16 -16.66
CA GLU A 91 -20.33 -22.60 -16.94
C GLU A 91 -19.15 -23.24 -16.21
N LEU A 92 -19.43 -23.72 -14.99
CA LEU A 92 -18.57 -24.62 -14.24
C LEU A 92 -18.80 -26.03 -14.80
N GLU A 93 -17.87 -26.54 -15.62
CA GLU A 93 -17.81 -27.98 -15.87
C GLU A 93 -16.94 -28.63 -14.78
N GLU A 94 -17.60 -29.17 -13.75
CA GLU A 94 -17.02 -30.11 -12.79
C GLU A 94 -17.37 -31.56 -13.18
N ASP A 95 -16.32 -32.34 -13.47
CA ASP A 95 -16.01 -33.67 -12.93
C ASP A 95 -16.68 -34.97 -13.47
N ASP A 96 -15.75 -35.91 -13.74
CA ASP A 96 -15.76 -37.39 -13.63
C ASP A 96 -16.66 -38.29 -14.50
N GLY A 97 -16.00 -39.28 -15.13
CA GLY A 97 -16.58 -40.41 -15.86
C GLY A 97 -15.55 -41.25 -16.62
#